data_AF-A0A4U1IWH7-F1
#
_entry.id   AF-A0A4U1IWH7-F1
#
_cell.length_a   1.000
_cell.length_b   1.000
_cell.length_c   1.000
_cell.angle_alpha   90.00
_cell.angle_beta   90.00
_cell.angle_gamma   90.00
#
_symmetry.space_group_name_H-M   'P 1'
#
loop_
_entity.id
_entity.type
_entity.pdbx_description
1 polymer ?
#
loop_
_entity_poly.entity_id
_entity_poly.type
_entity_poly.pdbx_seq_one_letter_code
_entity_poly.pdbx_strand_id
1 'polypeptide(L)'
;MFTETPFQRPETAAIVGALGGAAAFVVGMGAWALGTTLSARREARAARRALGKARAALAGLDPETKVTLEGVLEVVGEPGARFEDGAAAAAATAAGPFCAANARAPRLRLVMRDGTVELRGKTQVVAGSREARDGALDVLSEEAAARIRAACGDHDPLPAGPLRMRSVAHGDRVVVAGKIVRAEQASGAAGYREGGAPWTLEAPASTDRSSEVLRIAFAGVPVVSGVMRTAFSRWRLRKIAPYALQAAAFGAALGVGKATYDVHVLAARAEAEAAAEAVARKKAAAQRGPPAYCKEFADQYTIAMDRASTCTHDNDCRTTLRGEQWYDLDGCFRFENRHASTEEADRIAREWLEAKCVSSYEVCSVQPSSMCRKGHCVERPPSGVPEAWVRKTFARQFTFFAPPDVDTTLRNGLQCGPGAILTLHRFDFNVTFLLDGYGVALDGPTTPIRIGRYGAVAKWMEGLDLAMAGPDVTRGFIVAFDEKEATCPPFCLPGFGGFGSDEGNVGYLHVTARCQTDVVCEEAFKILQTLAPL
;
A
#
# COMPACT_ATOMS: atom_id res chain seq x y z
N MET A 1 -1.84 61.07 -32.56
CA MET A 1 -0.81 60.57 -31.63
C MET A 1 -1.31 59.24 -31.10
N PHE A 2 -1.09 58.17 -31.86
CA PHE A 2 -1.45 56.80 -31.47
C PHE A 2 -0.13 56.08 -31.21
N THR A 3 0.04 55.62 -29.97
CA THR A 3 1.19 54.82 -29.54
C THR A 3 1.04 53.41 -30.09
N GLU A 4 1.91 53.04 -31.02
CA GLU A 4 2.10 51.66 -31.49
C GLU A 4 2.70 50.82 -30.34
N THR A 5 2.07 49.68 -30.04
CA THR A 5 2.54 48.71 -29.05
C THR A 5 3.62 47.81 -29.68
N PRO A 6 4.77 47.57 -29.01
CA PRO A 6 5.95 46.96 -29.62
C PRO A 6 5.91 45.42 -29.76
N PHE A 7 4.73 44.79 -29.89
CA PHE A 7 4.58 43.33 -29.72
C PHE A 7 4.22 42.53 -30.99
N GLN A 8 4.58 43.01 -32.18
CA GLN A 8 4.35 42.29 -33.44
C GLN A 8 5.62 42.13 -34.28
N ARG A 9 6.68 41.55 -33.71
CA ARG A 9 7.73 40.94 -34.54
C ARG A 9 7.47 39.43 -34.67
N PRO A 10 7.28 38.88 -35.88
CA PRO A 10 7.00 37.45 -36.06
C PRO A 10 8.11 36.53 -35.52
N GLU A 11 9.32 37.07 -35.35
CA GLU A 11 10.46 36.35 -34.76
C GLU A 11 10.29 36.05 -33.26
N THR A 12 9.59 36.90 -32.49
CA THR A 12 9.38 36.66 -31.05
C THR A 12 8.32 35.58 -30.80
N ALA A 13 7.33 35.44 -31.68
CA ALA A 13 6.32 34.38 -31.57
C ALA A 13 6.91 32.98 -31.80
N ALA A 14 7.88 32.84 -32.72
CA ALA A 14 8.55 31.58 -32.99
C ALA A 14 9.42 31.11 -31.80
N ILE A 15 10.11 32.04 -31.13
CA ILE A 15 10.95 31.73 -29.97
C ILE A 15 10.09 31.31 -28.76
N VAL A 16 8.98 32.02 -28.51
CA VAL A 16 8.06 31.69 -27.41
C VAL A 16 7.39 30.33 -27.65
N GLY A 17 6.99 30.02 -28.90
CA GLY A 17 6.45 28.71 -29.27
C GLY A 17 7.44 27.56 -29.09
N ALA A 18 8.70 27.76 -29.48
CA ALA A 18 9.76 26.75 -29.32
C ALA A 18 10.09 26.48 -27.84
N LEU A 19 10.12 27.53 -27.00
CA LEU A 19 10.34 27.40 -25.56
C LEU A 19 9.17 26.71 -24.84
N GLY A 20 7.93 27.02 -25.23
CA GLY A 20 6.73 26.34 -24.70
C GLY A 20 6.69 24.85 -25.03
N GLY A 21 7.05 24.48 -26.28
CA GLY A 21 7.13 23.08 -26.70
C GLY A 21 8.21 22.28 -25.95
N ALA A 22 9.38 22.87 -25.73
CA ALA A 22 10.46 22.23 -24.96
C ALA A 22 10.07 22.01 -23.49
N ALA A 23 9.41 22.99 -22.86
CA ALA A 23 8.94 22.85 -21.48
C ALA A 23 7.88 21.75 -21.34
N ALA A 24 6.89 21.71 -22.24
CA ALA A 24 5.86 20.67 -22.25
C ALA A 24 6.45 19.26 -22.47
N PHE A 25 7.44 19.14 -23.36
CA PHE A 25 8.15 17.88 -23.59
C PHE A 25 8.92 17.40 -22.35
N VAL A 26 9.64 18.30 -21.66
CA VAL A 26 10.38 17.98 -20.45
C VAL A 26 9.45 17.57 -19.30
N VAL A 27 8.34 18.29 -19.10
CA VAL A 27 7.33 17.95 -18.08
C VAL A 27 6.67 16.61 -18.40
N GLY A 28 6.30 16.36 -19.66
CA GLY A 28 5.74 15.09 -20.11
C GLY A 28 6.68 13.90 -19.88
N MET A 29 7.97 14.05 -20.20
CA MET A 29 8.97 13.01 -19.90
C MET A 29 9.17 12.79 -18.40
N GLY A 30 9.14 13.86 -17.60
CA GLY A 30 9.24 13.79 -16.15
C GLY A 30 8.09 13.02 -15.52
N ALA A 31 6.85 13.33 -15.91
CA ALA A 31 5.66 12.63 -15.45
C ALA A 31 5.67 11.15 -15.86
N TRP A 32 6.10 10.83 -17.08
CA TRP A 32 6.22 9.45 -17.56
C TRP A 32 7.30 8.66 -16.77
N ALA A 33 8.46 9.26 -16.51
CA ALA A 33 9.53 8.63 -15.72
C ALA A 33 9.10 8.38 -14.26
N LEU A 34 8.32 9.29 -13.67
CA LEU A 34 7.77 9.12 -12.33
C LEU A 34 6.70 8.03 -12.28
N GLY A 35 5.79 8.02 -13.26
CA GLY A 35 4.73 7.01 -13.37
C GLY A 35 5.28 5.59 -13.50
N THR A 36 6.29 5.39 -14.36
CA THR A 36 6.95 4.08 -14.53
C THR A 36 7.66 3.62 -13.24
N THR A 37 8.31 4.55 -12.53
CA THR A 37 8.98 4.25 -11.24
C THR A 37 7.98 3.87 -10.14
N LEU A 38 6.87 4.59 -10.02
CA LEU A 38 5.83 4.30 -9.03
C LEU A 38 5.14 2.96 -9.31
N SER A 39 4.83 2.69 -10.58
CA SER A 39 4.30 1.39 -11.01
C SER A 39 5.26 0.26 -10.65
N ALA A 40 6.56 0.44 -10.90
CA ALA A 40 7.57 -0.54 -10.54
C ALA A 40 7.68 -0.81 -9.04
N ARG A 41 7.60 0.24 -8.22
CA ARG A 41 7.59 0.08 -6.76
C ARG A 41 6.36 -0.68 -6.28
N ARG A 42 5.18 -0.42 -6.87
CA ARG A 42 3.94 -1.14 -6.52
C ARG A 42 4.03 -2.61 -6.87
N GLU A 43 4.48 -2.93 -8.08
CA GLU A 43 4.66 -4.32 -8.52
C GLU A 43 5.74 -5.05 -7.71
N ALA A 44 6.88 -4.42 -7.45
CA ALA A 44 7.94 -5.01 -6.61
C ALA A 44 7.47 -5.27 -5.17
N ARG A 45 6.58 -4.43 -4.62
CA ARG A 45 5.95 -4.67 -3.32
C ARG A 45 4.95 -5.84 -3.39
N ALA A 46 4.12 -5.89 -4.42
CA ALA A 46 3.16 -6.98 -4.62
C ALA A 46 3.87 -8.33 -4.81
N ALA A 47 4.92 -8.36 -5.64
CA ALA A 47 5.73 -9.56 -5.89
C ALA A 47 6.38 -10.08 -4.61
N ARG A 48 6.93 -9.19 -3.76
CA ARG A 48 7.47 -9.59 -2.44
C ARG A 48 6.41 -10.15 -1.51
N ARG A 49 5.24 -9.50 -1.42
CA ARG A 49 4.12 -10.02 -0.61
C ARG A 49 3.69 -11.42 -1.06
N ALA A 50 3.69 -11.67 -2.37
CA ALA A 50 3.37 -12.98 -2.93
C ALA A 50 4.39 -14.07 -2.59
N LEU A 51 5.63 -13.72 -2.20
CA LEU A 51 6.61 -14.68 -1.68
C LEU A 51 6.37 -15.03 -0.21
N GLY A 52 5.54 -14.30 0.53
CA GLY A 52 5.30 -14.52 1.96
C GLY A 52 6.28 -13.79 2.89
N LYS A 53 6.20 -14.06 4.20
CA LYS A 53 7.00 -13.39 5.23
C LYS A 53 8.44 -13.91 5.21
N ALA A 54 9.38 -13.03 4.87
CA ALA A 54 10.79 -13.39 4.81
C ALA A 54 11.39 -13.60 6.21
N ARG A 55 12.27 -14.60 6.33
CA ARG A 55 13.11 -14.85 7.51
C ARG A 55 14.56 -14.50 7.18
N ALA A 56 15.23 -13.83 8.10
CA ALA A 56 16.63 -13.41 7.96
C ALA A 56 17.63 -14.36 8.67
N ALA A 57 17.14 -15.48 9.22
CA ALA A 57 17.91 -16.45 9.96
C ALA A 57 17.50 -17.89 9.60
N LEU A 58 18.48 -18.80 9.62
CA LEU A 58 18.34 -20.25 9.42
C LEU A 58 18.05 -21.00 10.72
N ALA A 59 18.31 -20.38 11.88
CA ALA A 59 17.99 -20.96 13.17
C ALA A 59 16.49 -21.33 13.28
N GLY A 60 16.22 -22.58 13.69
CA GLY A 60 14.87 -23.10 13.87
C GLY A 60 14.10 -23.32 12.55
N LEU A 61 14.82 -23.62 11.46
CA LEU A 61 14.20 -24.14 10.23
C LEU A 61 14.19 -25.66 10.26
N ASP A 62 13.00 -26.23 10.07
CA ASP A 62 12.85 -27.66 9.83
C ASP A 62 13.19 -27.96 8.36
N PRO A 63 14.01 -28.99 8.09
CA PRO A 63 14.23 -29.49 6.73
C PRO A 63 12.91 -29.78 6.02
N GLU A 64 12.94 -29.72 4.69
CA GLU A 64 11.80 -29.97 3.81
C GLU A 64 10.64 -28.95 3.91
N THR A 65 10.82 -27.86 4.65
CA THR A 65 9.80 -26.83 4.84
C THR A 65 9.83 -25.78 3.73
N LYS A 66 8.65 -25.33 3.28
CA LYS A 66 8.54 -24.16 2.41
C LYS A 66 8.83 -22.90 3.22
N VAL A 67 9.84 -22.15 2.79
CA VAL A 67 10.33 -20.96 3.47
C VAL A 67 10.59 -19.83 2.49
N THR A 68 10.60 -18.63 3.04
CA THR A 68 10.98 -17.42 2.33
C THR A 68 12.14 -16.79 3.08
N LEU A 69 13.29 -16.70 2.42
CA LEU A 69 14.54 -16.28 3.04
C LEU A 69 14.96 -14.92 2.48
N GLU A 70 15.48 -14.05 3.34
CA GLU A 70 16.09 -12.77 2.97
C GLU A 70 17.59 -12.81 3.23
N GLY A 71 18.39 -12.36 2.25
CA GLY A 71 19.84 -12.32 2.36
C GLY A 71 20.49 -11.55 1.21
N VAL A 72 21.82 -11.57 1.17
CA VAL A 72 22.64 -10.97 0.10
C VAL A 72 22.96 -12.03 -0.93
N LEU A 73 22.72 -11.74 -2.20
CA LEU A 73 22.95 -12.67 -3.30
C LEU A 73 24.42 -12.68 -3.70
N GLU A 74 25.07 -13.83 -3.55
CA GLU A 74 26.44 -14.08 -3.97
C GLU A 74 26.47 -14.98 -5.22
N VAL A 75 27.39 -14.68 -6.13
CA VAL A 75 27.60 -15.41 -7.39
C VAL A 75 28.90 -16.17 -7.26
N VAL A 76 28.86 -17.48 -7.49
CA VAL A 76 30.07 -18.33 -7.48
C VAL A 76 30.31 -18.86 -8.89
N GLY A 77 31.34 -18.33 -9.55
CA GLY A 77 31.64 -18.62 -10.96
C GLY A 77 31.26 -17.45 -11.89
N GLU A 78 31.03 -17.76 -13.16
CA GLU A 78 30.69 -16.74 -14.15
C GLU A 78 29.30 -16.15 -13.91
N PRO A 79 29.14 -14.81 -13.93
CA PRO A 79 27.83 -14.19 -13.80
C PRO A 79 26.97 -14.51 -15.04
N GLY A 80 25.65 -14.53 -14.84
CA GLY A 80 24.72 -14.50 -15.96
C GLY A 80 24.76 -13.15 -16.68
N ALA A 81 24.05 -13.06 -17.80
CA ALA A 81 23.91 -11.82 -18.56
C ALA A 81 22.49 -11.25 -18.45
N ARG A 82 22.39 -9.94 -18.32
CA ARG A 82 21.12 -9.21 -18.47
C ARG A 82 20.65 -9.30 -19.92
N PHE A 83 19.34 -9.44 -20.12
CA PHE A 83 18.79 -9.49 -21.48
C PHE A 83 18.96 -8.17 -22.25
N GLU A 84 18.78 -7.02 -21.58
CA GLU A 84 18.75 -5.71 -22.24
C GLU A 84 20.10 -5.28 -22.84
N ASP A 85 21.20 -5.49 -22.13
CA ASP A 85 22.52 -4.92 -22.45
C ASP A 85 23.67 -5.92 -22.33
N GLY A 86 23.40 -7.16 -21.90
CA GLY A 86 24.43 -8.18 -21.70
C GLY A 86 25.31 -7.96 -20.48
N ALA A 87 25.07 -6.92 -19.66
CA ALA A 87 25.87 -6.67 -18.46
C ALA A 87 25.70 -7.82 -17.45
N ALA A 88 26.68 -7.96 -16.55
CA ALA A 88 26.68 -9.02 -15.55
C ALA A 88 25.45 -8.96 -14.63
N ALA A 89 24.82 -10.10 -14.39
CA ALA A 89 23.74 -10.29 -13.45
C ALA A 89 23.88 -11.62 -12.71
N ALA A 90 23.39 -11.68 -11.48
CA ALA A 90 23.26 -12.93 -10.76
C ALA A 90 22.09 -13.76 -11.33
N ALA A 91 20.95 -13.10 -11.58
CA ALA A 91 19.82 -13.67 -12.29
C ALA A 91 19.06 -12.58 -13.07
N ALA A 92 18.46 -12.96 -14.19
CA ALA A 92 17.65 -12.10 -15.04
C ALA A 92 16.44 -12.86 -15.58
N THR A 93 15.33 -12.16 -15.77
CA THR A 93 14.11 -12.68 -16.39
C THR A 93 13.59 -11.66 -17.40
N ALA A 94 13.27 -12.13 -18.60
CA ALA A 94 12.46 -11.40 -19.57
C ALA A 94 11.12 -12.14 -19.72
N ALA A 95 10.04 -11.54 -19.21
CA ALA A 95 8.71 -12.15 -19.19
C ALA A 95 7.74 -11.39 -20.10
N GLY A 96 7.01 -12.14 -20.91
CA GLY A 96 5.82 -11.70 -21.64
C GLY A 96 4.64 -12.65 -21.38
N PRO A 97 3.51 -12.48 -22.11
CA PRO A 97 2.29 -13.26 -21.86
C PRO A 97 2.45 -14.78 -22.06
N PHE A 98 3.38 -15.20 -22.92
CA PHE A 98 3.52 -16.60 -23.37
C PHE A 98 4.89 -17.23 -23.06
N CYS A 99 5.92 -16.44 -22.77
CA CYS A 99 7.25 -16.95 -22.41
C CYS A 99 7.85 -16.15 -21.25
N ALA A 100 8.58 -16.84 -20.37
CA ALA A 100 9.51 -16.25 -19.42
C ALA A 100 10.92 -16.79 -19.67
N ALA A 101 11.74 -16.04 -20.42
CA ALA A 101 13.15 -16.32 -20.61
C ALA A 101 13.90 -16.01 -19.30
N ASN A 102 14.66 -16.98 -18.79
CA ASN A 102 15.43 -16.83 -17.56
C ASN A 102 16.92 -17.06 -17.82
N ALA A 103 17.77 -16.23 -17.22
CA ALA A 103 19.22 -16.40 -17.21
C ALA A 103 19.71 -16.32 -15.77
N ARG A 104 20.66 -17.16 -15.37
CA ARG A 104 21.28 -17.11 -14.04
C ARG A 104 22.73 -17.55 -14.08
N ALA A 105 23.50 -17.12 -13.09
CA ALA A 105 24.80 -17.70 -12.84
C ALA A 105 24.67 -19.21 -12.50
N PRO A 106 25.67 -20.04 -12.82
CA PRO A 106 25.62 -21.48 -12.56
C PRO A 106 25.38 -21.79 -11.09
N ARG A 107 26.06 -21.07 -10.18
CA ARG A 107 25.92 -21.23 -8.73
C ARG A 107 25.60 -19.90 -8.08
N LEU A 108 24.51 -19.90 -7.31
CA LEU A 108 24.04 -18.78 -6.53
C LEU A 108 23.98 -19.16 -5.06
N ARG A 109 24.44 -18.26 -4.20
CA ARG A 109 24.34 -18.40 -2.74
C ARG A 109 23.57 -17.23 -2.17
N LEU A 110 22.76 -17.50 -1.16
CA LEU A 110 22.12 -16.49 -0.35
C LEU A 110 22.89 -16.42 0.98
N VAL A 111 23.63 -15.33 1.16
CA VAL A 111 24.36 -15.05 2.40
C VAL A 111 23.40 -14.41 3.38
N MET A 112 23.11 -15.12 4.46
CA MET A 112 22.22 -14.71 5.55
C MET A 112 23.03 -14.34 6.79
N ARG A 113 22.38 -13.87 7.85
CA ARG A 113 23.06 -13.45 9.09
C ARG A 113 23.82 -14.60 9.76
N ASP A 114 23.27 -15.80 9.73
CA ASP A 114 23.70 -16.97 10.49
C ASP A 114 24.13 -18.16 9.59
N GLY A 115 24.28 -17.93 8.29
CA GLY A 115 24.80 -18.94 7.37
C GLY A 115 24.61 -18.61 5.91
N THR A 116 24.91 -19.59 5.06
CA THR A 116 24.79 -19.49 3.61
C THR A 116 23.89 -20.59 3.07
N VAL A 117 23.00 -20.24 2.14
CA VAL A 117 22.10 -21.20 1.48
C VAL A 117 22.41 -21.25 -0.01
N GLU A 118 22.67 -22.43 -0.56
CA GLU A 118 22.86 -22.60 -2.01
C GLU A 118 21.50 -22.66 -2.73
N LEU A 119 21.31 -21.86 -3.78
CA LEU A 119 20.05 -21.79 -4.54
C LEU A 119 20.09 -22.75 -5.74
N ARG A 120 19.29 -23.83 -5.69
CA ARG A 120 19.30 -24.91 -6.70
C ARG A 120 18.04 -24.90 -7.56
N GLY A 121 18.24 -25.09 -8.86
CA GLY A 121 17.18 -25.13 -9.86
C GLY A 121 17.02 -23.84 -10.67
N LYS A 122 15.99 -23.80 -11.51
CA LYS A 122 15.68 -22.61 -12.33
C LYS A 122 15.29 -21.45 -11.43
N THR A 123 15.61 -20.23 -11.85
CA THR A 123 15.28 -19.01 -11.10
C THR A 123 14.47 -18.05 -11.96
N GLN A 124 13.48 -17.40 -11.34
CA GLN A 124 12.70 -16.33 -11.97
C GLN A 124 12.75 -15.08 -11.10
N VAL A 125 13.22 -13.98 -11.67
CA VAL A 125 13.24 -12.67 -11.03
C VAL A 125 11.85 -12.04 -11.17
N VAL A 126 11.08 -12.06 -10.09
CA VAL A 126 9.73 -11.48 -10.06
C VAL A 126 9.74 -9.99 -9.74
N ALA A 127 10.81 -9.49 -9.12
CA ALA A 127 11.12 -8.07 -8.94
C ALA A 127 12.64 -7.85 -8.97
N GLY A 128 13.14 -6.95 -9.82
CA GLY A 128 14.58 -6.75 -10.02
C GLY A 128 15.13 -5.55 -9.25
N SER A 129 16.45 -5.48 -9.05
CA SER A 129 17.13 -4.24 -8.65
C SER A 129 17.30 -3.29 -9.85
N ARG A 130 17.28 -3.87 -11.05
CA ARG A 130 17.13 -3.19 -12.33
C ARG A 130 15.89 -3.71 -13.04
N GLU A 131 15.04 -2.80 -13.49
CA GLU A 131 13.86 -3.13 -14.28
C GLU A 131 13.83 -2.31 -15.57
N ALA A 132 13.57 -2.97 -16.69
CA ALA A 132 13.25 -2.34 -17.95
C ALA A 132 11.85 -2.77 -18.40
N ARG A 133 11.04 -1.78 -18.79
CA ARG A 133 9.60 -1.93 -19.01
C ARG A 133 9.20 -1.48 -20.41
N ASP A 134 8.12 -2.07 -20.91
CA ASP A 134 7.32 -1.64 -22.06
C ASP A 134 8.10 -1.54 -23.37
N GLY A 135 8.90 -2.56 -23.67
CA GLY A 135 9.48 -2.78 -25.00
C GLY A 135 8.87 -4.01 -25.66
N ALA A 136 8.48 -3.91 -26.92
CA ALA A 136 8.26 -5.11 -27.73
C ALA A 136 9.63 -5.65 -28.21
N LEU A 137 9.69 -6.94 -28.55
CA LEU A 137 10.95 -7.62 -28.91
C LEU A 137 11.66 -6.95 -30.10
N ASP A 138 10.89 -6.37 -31.02
CA ASP A 138 11.33 -5.62 -32.20
C ASP A 138 12.03 -4.28 -31.87
N VAL A 139 11.78 -3.71 -30.69
CA VAL A 139 12.43 -2.48 -30.21
C VAL A 139 13.80 -2.77 -29.56
N LEU A 140 14.12 -4.03 -29.30
CA LEU A 140 15.39 -4.44 -28.69
C LEU A 140 16.51 -4.52 -29.72
N SER A 141 17.76 -4.49 -29.25
CA SER A 141 18.89 -4.83 -30.11
C SER A 141 18.78 -6.29 -30.58
N GLU A 142 19.32 -6.57 -31.77
CA GLU A 142 19.35 -7.93 -32.32
C GLU A 142 19.99 -8.93 -31.34
N GLU A 143 21.06 -8.52 -30.64
CA GLU A 143 21.70 -9.29 -29.59
C GLU A 143 20.78 -9.57 -28.39
N ALA A 144 20.02 -8.58 -27.92
CA ALA A 144 19.09 -8.74 -26.81
C ALA A 144 17.93 -9.68 -27.20
N ALA A 145 17.39 -9.51 -28.41
CA ALA A 145 16.37 -10.39 -28.95
C ALA A 145 16.90 -11.82 -29.13
N ALA A 146 18.14 -12.00 -29.61
CA ALA A 146 18.79 -13.30 -29.73
C ALA A 146 18.98 -13.98 -28.37
N ARG A 147 19.40 -13.25 -27.33
CA ARG A 147 19.48 -13.78 -25.96
C ARG A 147 18.13 -14.25 -25.43
N ILE A 148 17.05 -13.50 -25.68
CA ILE A 148 15.70 -13.88 -25.27
C ILE A 148 15.23 -15.13 -26.02
N ARG A 149 15.45 -15.19 -27.35
CA ARG A 149 15.12 -16.37 -28.18
C ARG A 149 15.83 -17.62 -27.68
N ALA A 150 17.14 -17.53 -27.49
CA ALA A 150 17.96 -18.64 -27.00
C ALA A 150 17.48 -19.15 -25.63
N ALA A 151 16.98 -18.25 -24.77
CA ALA A 151 16.49 -18.59 -23.44
C ALA A 151 15.03 -19.12 -23.41
N CYS A 152 14.17 -18.74 -24.37
CA CYS A 152 12.84 -19.33 -24.53
C CYS A 152 12.90 -20.72 -25.21
N GLY A 153 13.94 -20.99 -26.00
CA GLY A 153 14.04 -22.21 -26.81
C GLY A 153 13.19 -22.15 -28.08
N ASP A 154 13.39 -23.10 -29.00
CA ASP A 154 12.79 -23.07 -30.35
C ASP A 154 11.28 -23.39 -30.38
N HIS A 155 10.70 -23.86 -29.26
CA HIS A 155 9.33 -24.36 -29.21
C HIS A 155 8.29 -23.38 -28.66
N ASP A 156 8.73 -22.33 -27.96
CA ASP A 156 7.82 -21.36 -27.36
C ASP A 156 7.65 -20.14 -28.28
N PRO A 157 6.41 -19.73 -28.60
CA PRO A 157 6.18 -18.52 -29.37
C PRO A 157 6.81 -17.34 -28.65
N LEU A 158 7.60 -16.55 -29.40
CA LEU A 158 8.20 -15.34 -28.86
C LEU A 158 7.11 -14.44 -28.27
N PRO A 159 7.38 -13.79 -27.14
CA PRO A 159 6.38 -12.97 -26.48
C PRO A 159 5.94 -11.84 -27.41
N ALA A 160 4.69 -11.90 -27.87
CA ALA A 160 4.01 -10.80 -28.52
C ALA A 160 3.53 -9.82 -27.44
N GLY A 161 3.93 -8.54 -27.57
CA GLY A 161 3.53 -7.48 -26.65
C GLY A 161 4.64 -7.00 -25.70
N PRO A 162 4.27 -6.27 -24.63
CA PRO A 162 5.24 -5.60 -23.77
C PRO A 162 6.05 -6.61 -22.95
N LEU A 163 7.36 -6.61 -23.16
CA LEU A 163 8.34 -7.36 -22.39
C LEU A 163 8.67 -6.64 -21.09
N ARG A 164 8.71 -7.42 -20.01
CA ARG A 164 9.21 -6.99 -18.71
C ARG A 164 10.54 -7.66 -18.45
N MET A 165 11.62 -6.88 -18.46
CA MET A 165 12.96 -7.34 -18.17
C MET A 165 13.35 -6.95 -16.76
N ARG A 166 13.80 -7.91 -15.97
CA ARG A 166 14.17 -7.75 -14.56
C ARG A 166 15.50 -8.43 -14.32
N SER A 167 16.35 -7.83 -13.51
CA SER A 167 17.60 -8.48 -13.09
C SER A 167 17.97 -8.12 -11.67
N VAL A 168 18.69 -9.04 -11.03
CA VAL A 168 19.38 -8.84 -9.75
C VAL A 168 20.88 -9.08 -9.95
N ALA A 169 21.70 -8.26 -9.31
CA ALA A 169 23.15 -8.29 -9.38
C ALA A 169 23.75 -9.07 -8.21
N HIS A 170 25.04 -9.39 -8.32
CA HIS A 170 25.84 -9.79 -7.19
C HIS A 170 25.85 -8.68 -6.12
N GLY A 171 25.71 -9.05 -4.84
CA GLY A 171 25.66 -8.14 -3.71
C GLY A 171 24.27 -7.54 -3.44
N ASP A 172 23.27 -7.80 -4.28
CA ASP A 172 21.92 -7.32 -4.03
C ASP A 172 21.28 -8.05 -2.85
N ARG A 173 20.55 -7.30 -2.02
CA ARG A 173 19.67 -7.89 -1.01
C ARG A 173 18.39 -8.40 -1.67
N VAL A 174 18.10 -9.68 -1.52
CA VAL A 174 16.97 -10.36 -2.16
C VAL A 174 16.16 -11.19 -1.17
N VAL A 175 14.92 -11.45 -1.57
CA VAL A 175 13.98 -12.37 -0.93
C VAL A 175 13.75 -13.53 -1.89
N VAL A 176 13.93 -14.76 -1.42
CA VAL A 176 13.80 -15.99 -2.22
C VAL A 176 12.85 -16.95 -1.53
N ALA A 177 11.85 -17.45 -2.26
CA ALA A 177 10.94 -18.49 -1.78
C ALA A 177 11.31 -19.85 -2.37
N GLY A 178 11.31 -20.88 -1.53
CA GLY A 178 11.61 -22.25 -1.92
C GLY A 178 11.39 -23.25 -0.79
N LYS A 179 11.75 -24.50 -1.04
CA LYS A 179 11.79 -25.57 -0.05
C LYS A 179 13.23 -25.69 0.46
N ILE A 180 13.42 -25.59 1.77
CA ILE A 180 14.76 -25.72 2.34
C ILE A 180 15.08 -27.20 2.55
N VAL A 181 16.26 -27.63 2.11
CA VAL A 181 16.76 -28.99 2.23
C VAL A 181 18.12 -28.91 2.90
N ARG A 182 18.43 -29.84 3.80
CA ARG A 182 19.78 -30.01 4.32
C ARG A 182 20.44 -31.07 3.47
N ALA A 183 21.57 -30.75 2.83
CA ALA A 183 22.30 -31.75 2.07
C ALA A 183 22.63 -32.93 3.00
N GLU A 184 22.12 -34.12 2.68
CA GLU A 184 22.60 -35.35 3.35
C GLU A 184 24.11 -35.39 3.15
N GLN A 185 24.86 -35.45 4.25
CA GLN A 185 26.30 -35.68 4.17
C GLN A 185 26.49 -36.99 3.44
N ALA A 186 26.94 -36.91 2.18
CA ALA A 186 27.27 -38.08 1.38
C ALA A 186 28.14 -39.01 2.24
N SER A 187 27.58 -40.19 2.46
CA SER A 187 27.94 -41.18 3.46
C SER A 187 29.45 -41.48 3.51
N GLY A 188 30.01 -41.55 4.72
CA GLY A 188 31.24 -42.30 4.94
C GLY A 188 32.11 -41.93 6.14
N ALA A 189 32.09 -40.69 6.63
CA ALA A 189 32.96 -40.26 7.73
C ALA A 189 32.15 -39.57 8.84
N ALA A 190 31.48 -40.38 9.66
CA ALA A 190 30.83 -39.94 10.90
C ALA A 190 31.89 -39.52 11.93
N GLY A 191 32.52 -38.36 11.74
CA GLY A 191 33.45 -37.77 12.69
C GLY A 191 32.83 -36.54 13.35
N TYR A 192 32.27 -36.70 14.56
CA TYR A 192 31.95 -35.76 15.66
C TYR A 192 31.72 -34.23 15.40
N ARG A 193 31.46 -33.77 14.18
CA ARG A 193 31.14 -32.39 13.82
C ARG A 193 29.91 -32.35 12.91
N GLU A 194 28.76 -32.77 13.44
CA GLU A 194 27.46 -32.78 12.76
C GLU A 194 26.88 -31.38 12.46
N GLY A 195 27.57 -30.30 12.86
CA GLY A 195 27.05 -28.92 12.74
C GLY A 195 27.20 -28.23 11.38
N GLY A 196 27.71 -28.89 10.33
CA GLY A 196 28.20 -28.19 9.13
C GLY A 196 27.52 -28.46 7.79
N ALA A 197 26.47 -29.29 7.72
CA ALA A 197 25.86 -29.62 6.43
C ALA A 197 25.26 -28.35 5.78
N PRO A 198 25.65 -28.00 4.53
CA PRO A 198 25.19 -26.79 3.89
C PRO A 198 23.70 -26.88 3.58
N TRP A 199 22.99 -25.79 3.83
CA TRP A 199 21.59 -25.66 3.45
C TRP A 199 21.47 -25.39 1.96
N THR A 200 20.48 -26.00 1.33
CA THR A 200 20.09 -25.76 -0.05
C THR A 200 18.64 -25.30 -0.09
N LEU A 201 18.33 -24.33 -0.94
CA LEU A 201 16.97 -23.91 -1.22
C LEU A 201 16.61 -24.36 -2.63
N GLU A 202 15.59 -25.19 -2.74
CA GLU A 202 15.14 -25.78 -3.99
C GLU A 202 13.75 -25.26 -4.37
N ALA A 203 13.41 -25.30 -5.66
CA ALA A 203 12.05 -25.00 -6.06
C ALA A 203 11.09 -26.05 -5.44
N PRO A 204 9.92 -25.65 -4.92
CA PRO A 204 8.98 -26.60 -4.37
C PRO A 204 8.53 -27.56 -5.48
N ALA A 205 8.69 -28.87 -5.26
CA ALA A 205 8.13 -29.86 -6.17
C ALA A 205 6.64 -29.59 -6.34
N SER A 206 6.19 -29.48 -7.58
CA SER A 206 4.77 -29.33 -7.89
C SER A 206 4.45 -30.02 -9.19
N THR A 207 3.21 -30.48 -9.27
CA THR A 207 2.68 -31.29 -10.38
C THR A 207 2.64 -30.51 -11.70
N ASP A 208 2.69 -29.18 -11.63
CA ASP A 208 2.80 -28.30 -12.78
C ASP A 208 4.28 -28.04 -13.11
N ARG A 209 4.76 -28.47 -14.29
CA ARG A 209 6.15 -28.24 -14.73
C ARG A 209 6.55 -26.75 -14.72
N SER A 210 5.59 -25.81 -14.76
CA SER A 210 5.86 -24.37 -14.68
C SER A 210 6.26 -23.87 -13.28
N SER A 211 6.10 -24.71 -12.25
CA SER A 211 6.27 -24.34 -10.84
C SER A 211 7.61 -24.76 -10.20
N GLU A 212 8.46 -25.48 -10.94
CA GLU A 212 9.83 -25.83 -10.52
C GLU A 212 10.81 -24.66 -10.69
N VAL A 213 10.43 -23.48 -10.20
CA VAL A 213 11.21 -22.25 -10.33
C VAL A 213 11.33 -21.53 -9.00
N LEU A 214 12.57 -21.25 -8.58
CA LEU A 214 12.87 -20.38 -7.44
C LEU A 214 12.52 -18.94 -7.80
N ARG A 215 11.58 -18.35 -7.06
CA ARG A 215 11.19 -16.96 -7.28
C ARG A 215 12.04 -16.03 -6.42
N ILE A 216 12.70 -15.07 -7.08
CA ILE A 216 13.61 -14.11 -6.47
C ILE A 216 13.02 -12.70 -6.62
N ALA A 217 12.95 -11.94 -5.53
CA ALA A 217 12.59 -10.53 -5.53
C ALA A 217 13.66 -9.68 -4.86
N PHE A 218 13.99 -8.53 -5.46
CA PHE A 218 14.84 -7.53 -4.83
C PHE A 218 14.17 -6.93 -3.58
N ALA A 219 14.89 -6.85 -2.47
CA ALA A 219 14.38 -6.34 -1.21
C ALA A 219 14.31 -4.80 -1.18
N GLY A 220 15.12 -4.12 -1.99
CA GLY A 220 15.23 -2.66 -2.01
C GLY A 220 14.23 -1.96 -2.93
N VAL A 221 14.61 -0.75 -3.37
CA VAL A 221 13.86 0.05 -4.33
C VAL A 221 14.43 -0.21 -5.74
N PRO A 222 13.63 -0.72 -6.69
CA PRO A 222 14.12 -1.01 -8.04
C PRO A 222 14.58 0.29 -8.73
N VAL A 223 15.69 0.20 -9.46
CA VAL A 223 16.08 1.24 -10.42
C VAL A 223 15.46 0.90 -11.76
N VAL A 224 14.58 1.77 -12.22
CA VAL A 224 13.87 1.57 -13.49
C VAL A 224 14.59 2.33 -14.59
N SER A 225 14.91 1.63 -15.67
CA SER A 225 15.35 2.24 -16.92
C SER A 225 14.28 2.04 -17.98
N GLY A 226 13.77 3.12 -18.56
CA GLY A 226 13.00 3.01 -19.79
C GLY A 226 13.89 2.52 -20.94
N VAL A 227 13.33 1.75 -21.88
CA VAL A 227 14.01 1.33 -23.13
C VAL A 227 14.56 2.53 -23.91
N MET A 228 13.96 3.71 -23.73
CA MET A 228 14.47 4.98 -24.28
C MET A 228 15.87 5.36 -23.79
N ARG A 229 16.37 4.89 -22.64
CA ARG A 229 17.70 5.27 -22.15
C ARG A 229 18.83 4.69 -23.03
N THR A 230 18.63 3.50 -23.60
CA THR A 230 19.56 2.93 -24.58
C THR A 230 19.46 3.64 -25.93
N ALA A 231 18.24 3.98 -26.39
CA ALA A 231 18.03 4.79 -27.59
C ALA A 231 18.66 6.20 -27.49
N PHE A 232 18.48 6.88 -26.35
CA PHE A 232 19.06 8.21 -26.10
C PHE A 232 20.56 8.17 -25.82
N SER A 233 21.13 7.08 -25.30
CA SER A 233 22.58 6.96 -25.10
C SER A 233 23.37 6.95 -26.41
N ARG A 234 22.82 6.33 -27.47
CA ARG A 234 23.39 6.38 -28.83
C ARG A 234 23.19 7.75 -29.50
N TRP A 235 22.10 8.45 -29.20
CA TRP A 235 21.84 9.79 -29.72
C TRP A 235 22.70 10.89 -29.03
N ARG A 236 23.05 10.69 -27.75
CA ARG A 236 23.85 11.64 -26.94
C ARG A 236 25.28 11.86 -27.42
N LEU A 237 25.95 10.86 -28.01
CA LEU A 237 27.35 10.98 -28.43
C LEU A 237 27.56 11.76 -29.74
N ARG A 238 26.51 11.98 -30.55
CA ARG A 238 26.65 12.67 -31.85
C ARG A 238 26.05 14.07 -31.93
N LYS A 239 25.12 14.48 -31.06
CA LYS A 239 24.43 15.79 -31.23
C LYS A 239 24.19 16.63 -29.96
N ILE A 240 24.42 16.13 -28.74
CA ILE A 240 23.92 16.80 -27.51
C ILE A 240 25.01 17.49 -26.67
N ALA A 241 26.30 17.24 -26.92
CA ALA A 241 27.39 17.90 -26.20
C ALA A 241 27.25 19.45 -26.10
N PRO A 242 26.81 20.20 -27.14
CA PRO A 242 26.60 21.64 -26.99
C PRO A 242 25.33 22.02 -26.20
N TYR A 243 24.30 21.15 -26.16
CA TYR A 243 23.04 21.43 -25.46
C TYR A 243 23.07 21.03 -23.97
N ALA A 244 23.99 20.16 -23.56
CA ALA A 244 24.12 19.73 -22.17
C ALA A 244 24.58 20.88 -21.25
N LEU A 245 25.39 21.81 -21.76
CA LEU A 245 25.82 22.99 -20.99
C LEU A 245 24.65 23.96 -20.75
N GLN A 246 23.78 24.15 -21.76
CA GLN A 246 22.56 24.95 -21.63
C GLN A 246 21.53 24.28 -20.70
N ALA A 247 21.39 22.95 -20.78
CA ALA A 247 20.49 22.18 -19.93
C ALA A 247 20.95 22.11 -18.47
N ALA A 248 22.25 22.18 -18.18
CA ALA A 248 22.76 22.26 -16.80
C ALA A 248 22.44 23.61 -16.15
N ALA A 249 22.60 24.72 -16.90
CA ALA A 249 22.19 26.04 -16.45
C ALA A 249 20.66 26.14 -16.23
N PHE A 250 19.88 25.50 -17.10
CA PHE A 250 18.42 25.43 -16.96
C PHE A 250 17.96 24.46 -15.86
N GLY A 251 18.70 23.37 -15.63
CA GLY A 251 18.43 22.38 -14.58
C GLY A 251 18.62 22.92 -13.17
N ALA A 252 19.55 23.85 -12.97
CA ALA A 252 19.69 24.58 -11.71
C ALA A 252 18.47 25.49 -11.41
N ALA A 253 17.88 26.10 -12.45
CA ALA A 253 16.64 26.88 -12.31
C ALA A 253 15.39 25.98 -12.11
N LEU A 254 15.34 24.81 -12.76
CA LEU A 254 14.24 23.86 -12.63
C LEU A 254 14.29 23.01 -11.35
N GLY A 255 15.45 22.89 -10.68
CA GLY A 255 15.55 22.21 -9.38
C GLY A 255 14.73 22.90 -8.29
N VAL A 256 14.68 24.24 -8.33
CA VAL A 256 13.77 25.06 -7.51
C VAL A 256 12.32 24.87 -7.99
N GLY A 257 12.11 24.80 -9.31
CA GLY A 257 10.80 24.58 -9.94
C GLY A 257 10.14 23.23 -9.64
N LYS A 258 10.90 22.16 -9.43
CA LYS A 258 10.36 20.81 -9.13
C LYS A 258 9.86 20.71 -7.70
N ALA A 259 10.59 21.30 -6.74
CA ALA A 259 10.12 21.42 -5.37
C ALA A 259 8.82 22.24 -5.31
N THR A 260 8.70 23.30 -6.12
CA THR A 260 7.45 24.05 -6.23
C THR A 260 6.36 23.29 -6.98
N TYR A 261 6.68 22.51 -8.04
CA TYR A 261 5.66 21.78 -8.82
C TYR A 261 5.05 20.61 -8.07
N ASP A 262 5.84 19.81 -7.34
CA ASP A 262 5.29 18.72 -6.51
C ASP A 262 4.43 19.30 -5.37
N VAL A 263 4.81 20.46 -4.82
CA VAL A 263 3.97 21.23 -3.88
C VAL A 263 2.71 21.75 -4.55
N HIS A 264 2.78 22.27 -5.78
CA HIS A 264 1.61 22.77 -6.52
C HIS A 264 0.66 21.68 -7.01
N VAL A 265 1.14 20.47 -7.36
CA VAL A 265 0.26 19.36 -7.75
C VAL A 265 -0.42 18.75 -6.53
N LEU A 266 0.29 18.61 -5.42
CA LEU A 266 -0.33 18.19 -4.15
C LEU A 266 -1.29 19.26 -3.63
N ALA A 267 -0.95 20.55 -3.74
CA ALA A 267 -1.83 21.66 -3.40
C ALA A 267 -3.05 21.70 -4.34
N ALA A 268 -2.89 21.57 -5.66
CA ALA A 268 -4.00 21.57 -6.61
C ALA A 268 -4.93 20.37 -6.42
N ARG A 269 -4.39 19.20 -6.06
CA ARG A 269 -5.21 18.03 -5.70
C ARG A 269 -5.95 18.26 -4.39
N ALA A 270 -5.28 18.79 -3.37
CA ALA A 270 -5.91 19.15 -2.11
C ALA A 270 -6.97 20.25 -2.31
N GLU A 271 -6.74 21.22 -3.19
CA GLU A 271 -7.70 22.26 -3.58
C GLU A 271 -8.88 21.69 -4.36
N ALA A 272 -8.65 20.72 -5.26
CA ALA A 272 -9.72 20.04 -5.98
C ALA A 272 -10.58 19.17 -5.05
N GLU A 273 -9.95 18.43 -4.14
CA GLU A 273 -10.65 17.66 -3.09
C GLU A 273 -11.40 18.61 -2.14
N ALA A 274 -10.78 19.71 -1.72
CA ALA A 274 -11.42 20.75 -0.89
C ALA A 274 -12.56 21.48 -1.60
N ALA A 275 -12.44 21.73 -2.91
CA ALA A 275 -13.48 22.34 -3.72
C ALA A 275 -14.66 21.37 -3.93
N ALA A 276 -14.39 20.08 -4.18
CA ALA A 276 -15.40 19.04 -4.25
C ALA A 276 -16.14 18.91 -2.90
N GLU A 277 -15.40 18.90 -1.78
CA GLU A 277 -15.98 18.94 -0.44
C GLU A 277 -16.79 20.22 -0.19
N ALA A 278 -16.31 21.40 -0.59
CA ALA A 278 -17.02 22.65 -0.39
C ALA A 278 -18.33 22.70 -1.19
N VAL A 279 -18.34 22.21 -2.42
CA VAL A 279 -19.55 22.05 -3.23
C VAL A 279 -20.50 21.04 -2.59
N ALA A 280 -19.97 19.91 -2.10
CA ALA A 280 -20.75 18.89 -1.39
C ALA A 280 -21.38 19.45 -0.09
N ARG A 281 -20.63 20.24 0.70
CA ARG A 281 -21.13 20.91 1.90
C ARG A 281 -22.20 21.95 1.58
N LYS A 282 -22.00 22.75 0.54
CA LYS A 282 -22.98 23.74 0.12
C LYS A 282 -24.29 23.08 -0.34
N LYS A 283 -24.21 21.89 -0.96
CA LYS A 283 -25.38 21.05 -1.27
C LYS A 283 -26.02 20.43 -0.02
N ALA A 284 -25.22 19.88 0.91
CA ALA A 284 -25.69 19.28 2.17
C ALA A 284 -26.37 20.27 3.11
N ALA A 285 -25.89 21.52 3.15
CA ALA A 285 -26.41 22.56 4.02
C ALA A 285 -27.72 23.19 3.49
N ALA A 286 -28.04 23.01 2.21
CA ALA A 286 -29.07 23.82 1.55
C ALA A 286 -30.52 23.36 1.81
N GLN A 287 -30.78 22.17 2.34
CA GLN A 287 -32.09 21.77 2.82
C GLN A 287 -31.97 20.42 3.54
N ARG A 288 -32.47 20.34 4.78
CA ARG A 288 -32.68 19.07 5.47
C ARG A 288 -34.18 18.80 5.49
N GLY A 289 -34.58 17.62 5.03
CA GLY A 289 -35.93 17.12 5.25
C GLY A 289 -36.26 17.02 6.75
N PRO A 290 -37.54 16.93 7.14
CA PRO A 290 -37.93 16.74 8.53
C PRO A 290 -37.23 15.51 9.13
N PRO A 291 -36.56 15.61 10.29
CA PRO A 291 -35.74 14.51 10.84
C PRO A 291 -36.50 13.19 11.04
N ALA A 292 -37.78 13.27 11.45
CA ALA A 292 -38.63 12.09 11.63
C ALA A 292 -38.82 11.32 10.32
N TYR A 293 -39.00 12.05 9.21
CA TYR A 293 -39.22 11.48 7.88
C TYR A 293 -37.95 10.84 7.33
N CYS A 294 -36.80 11.50 7.51
CA CYS A 294 -35.52 10.96 7.11
C CYS A 294 -35.14 9.69 7.87
N LYS A 295 -35.51 9.62 9.16
CA LYS A 295 -35.35 8.42 9.97
C LYS A 295 -36.23 7.28 9.47
N GLU A 296 -37.50 7.54 9.18
CA GLU A 296 -38.43 6.52 8.70
C GLU A 296 -37.91 5.84 7.42
N PHE A 297 -37.48 6.62 6.43
CA PHE A 297 -36.88 6.08 5.22
C PHE A 297 -35.58 5.31 5.47
N ALA A 298 -34.72 5.78 6.38
CA ALA A 298 -33.50 5.04 6.74
C ALA A 298 -33.83 3.69 7.41
N ASP A 299 -34.86 3.65 8.25
CA ASP A 299 -35.33 2.42 8.89
C ASP A 299 -35.93 1.45 7.83
N GLN A 300 -36.76 1.95 6.90
CA GLN A 300 -37.30 1.15 5.78
C GLN A 300 -36.19 0.63 4.86
N TYR A 301 -35.22 1.48 4.55
CA TYR A 301 -34.06 1.14 3.74
C TYR A 301 -33.25 0.01 4.38
N THR A 302 -33.00 0.11 5.69
CA THR A 302 -32.27 -0.90 6.46
C THR A 302 -32.97 -2.26 6.37
N ILE A 303 -34.30 -2.30 6.47
CA ILE A 303 -35.08 -3.55 6.33
C ILE A 303 -34.96 -4.12 4.91
N ALA A 304 -35.06 -3.28 3.87
CA ALA A 304 -34.92 -3.73 2.49
C ALA A 304 -33.50 -4.26 2.20
N MET A 305 -32.48 -3.59 2.74
CA MET A 305 -31.08 -4.01 2.62
C MET A 305 -30.78 -5.29 3.40
N ASP A 306 -31.35 -5.47 4.58
CA ASP A 306 -31.20 -6.69 5.38
C ASP A 306 -31.63 -7.93 4.57
N ARG A 307 -32.79 -7.84 3.90
CA ARG A 307 -33.28 -8.87 2.95
C ARG A 307 -32.32 -9.10 1.78
N ALA A 308 -31.84 -8.02 1.16
CA ALA A 308 -30.92 -8.11 0.02
C ALA A 308 -29.51 -8.61 0.40
N SER A 309 -29.13 -8.48 1.67
CA SER A 309 -27.83 -8.92 2.19
C SER A 309 -27.79 -10.39 2.59
N THR A 310 -28.93 -11.10 2.62
CA THR A 310 -28.99 -12.47 3.12
C THR A 310 -28.16 -13.42 2.27
N CYS A 311 -27.27 -14.22 2.86
CA CYS A 311 -26.33 -15.11 2.16
C CYS A 311 -26.18 -16.46 2.86
N THR A 312 -25.71 -17.46 2.12
CA THR A 312 -25.33 -18.78 2.66
C THR A 312 -23.82 -19.01 2.60
N HIS A 313 -23.18 -18.48 1.56
CA HIS A 313 -21.75 -18.68 1.28
C HIS A 313 -21.04 -17.37 0.94
N ASP A 314 -19.72 -17.33 1.16
CA ASP A 314 -18.90 -16.15 0.87
C ASP A 314 -18.98 -15.69 -0.59
N ASN A 315 -19.15 -16.63 -1.53
CA ASN A 315 -19.27 -16.37 -2.96
C ASN A 315 -20.67 -15.86 -3.38
N ASP A 316 -21.65 -15.86 -2.48
CA ASP A 316 -22.94 -15.21 -2.69
C ASP A 316 -22.79 -13.69 -2.55
N CYS A 317 -21.81 -13.23 -1.78
CA CYS A 317 -21.68 -11.81 -1.47
C CYS A 317 -20.89 -11.05 -2.54
N ARG A 318 -21.36 -9.85 -2.86
CA ARG A 318 -20.62 -8.86 -3.63
C ARG A 318 -20.64 -7.51 -2.93
N THR A 319 -19.60 -6.71 -3.18
CA THR A 319 -19.57 -5.30 -2.80
C THR A 319 -19.90 -4.47 -4.03
N THR A 320 -20.84 -3.55 -3.93
CA THR A 320 -21.17 -2.60 -4.98
C THR A 320 -20.79 -1.19 -4.52
N LEU A 321 -20.00 -0.49 -5.33
CA LEU A 321 -19.73 0.93 -5.12
C LEU A 321 -21.00 1.69 -5.52
N ARG A 322 -21.67 2.31 -4.56
CA ARG A 322 -22.55 3.43 -4.91
C ARG A 322 -21.62 4.58 -5.23
N GLY A 323 -21.80 5.23 -6.38
CA GLY A 323 -20.87 6.24 -6.93
C GLY A 323 -20.59 7.41 -5.97
N GLU A 324 -20.76 8.65 -6.42
CA GLU A 324 -20.78 9.72 -5.44
C GLU A 324 -21.99 9.48 -4.49
N GLN A 325 -21.72 9.26 -3.19
CA GLN A 325 -22.49 9.77 -2.03
C GLN A 325 -23.30 8.81 -1.10
N TRP A 326 -23.54 9.34 0.13
CA TRP A 326 -24.57 9.04 1.17
C TRP A 326 -24.20 8.19 2.38
N TYR A 327 -23.45 8.80 3.30
CA TYR A 327 -23.06 8.21 4.59
C TYR A 327 -24.25 7.74 5.46
N ASP A 328 -25.42 8.40 5.39
CA ASP A 328 -26.55 8.11 6.29
C ASP A 328 -27.31 6.80 5.97
N LEU A 329 -27.04 6.15 4.84
CA LEU A 329 -27.61 4.85 4.46
C LEU A 329 -26.53 3.75 4.54
N ASP A 330 -25.98 3.32 3.39
CA ASP A 330 -24.92 2.29 3.32
C ASP A 330 -23.49 2.86 3.40
N GLY A 331 -23.34 4.18 3.36
CA GLY A 331 -22.05 4.82 3.09
C GLY A 331 -21.54 4.52 1.67
N CYS A 332 -20.22 4.42 1.53
CA CYS A 332 -19.54 4.19 0.25
C CYS A 332 -19.86 2.85 -0.44
N PHE A 333 -20.13 1.81 0.35
CA PHE A 333 -20.13 0.44 -0.14
C PHE A 333 -21.36 -0.28 0.34
N ARG A 334 -22.07 -0.88 -0.60
CA ARG A 334 -23.16 -1.79 -0.31
C ARG A 334 -22.65 -3.22 -0.34
N PHE A 335 -23.01 -4.01 0.67
CA PHE A 335 -22.74 -5.45 0.72
C PHE A 335 -24.05 -6.20 0.51
N GLU A 336 -24.14 -6.94 -0.59
CA GLU A 336 -25.39 -7.56 -1.02
C GLU A 336 -25.16 -8.98 -1.51
N ASN A 337 -26.18 -9.81 -1.41
CA ASN A 337 -26.19 -11.08 -2.12
C ASN A 337 -26.30 -10.79 -3.61
N ARG A 338 -25.37 -11.32 -4.40
CA ARG A 338 -25.25 -11.11 -5.84
C ARG A 338 -26.48 -11.59 -6.63
N HIS A 339 -27.31 -12.43 -6.04
CA HIS A 339 -28.53 -12.98 -6.60
C HIS A 339 -29.81 -12.30 -6.06
N ALA A 340 -29.71 -11.49 -5.01
CA ALA A 340 -30.85 -10.75 -4.48
C ALA A 340 -31.07 -9.44 -5.27
N SER A 341 -32.34 -9.02 -5.40
CA SER A 341 -32.68 -7.72 -5.97
C SER A 341 -32.51 -6.61 -4.93
N THR A 342 -31.95 -5.48 -5.36
CA THR A 342 -31.86 -4.25 -4.55
C THR A 342 -32.83 -3.16 -4.99
N GLU A 343 -33.78 -3.47 -5.89
CA GLU A 343 -34.68 -2.47 -6.47
C GLU A 343 -35.51 -1.72 -5.43
N GLU A 344 -36.00 -2.42 -4.40
CA GLU A 344 -36.75 -1.82 -3.30
C GLU A 344 -35.87 -0.84 -2.50
N ALA A 345 -34.67 -1.28 -2.09
CA ALA A 345 -33.72 -0.42 -1.37
C ALA A 345 -33.32 0.79 -2.24
N ASP A 346 -33.07 0.59 -3.52
CA ASP A 346 -32.72 1.67 -4.45
C ASP A 346 -33.86 2.66 -4.66
N ARG A 347 -35.12 2.20 -4.66
CA ARG A 347 -36.30 3.07 -4.68
C ARG A 347 -36.38 3.91 -3.40
N ILE A 348 -36.28 3.28 -2.23
CA ILE A 348 -36.32 3.98 -0.93
C ILE A 348 -35.18 5.00 -0.83
N ALA A 349 -33.97 4.64 -1.28
CA ALA A 349 -32.84 5.58 -1.31
C ALA A 349 -33.11 6.78 -2.21
N ARG A 350 -33.74 6.61 -3.38
CA ARG A 350 -34.11 7.76 -4.25
C ARG A 350 -35.11 8.68 -3.56
N GLU A 351 -36.15 8.12 -2.94
CA GLU A 351 -37.16 8.88 -2.21
C GLU A 351 -36.56 9.65 -1.03
N TRP A 352 -35.63 9.02 -0.29
CA TRP A 352 -34.86 9.67 0.78
C TRP A 352 -34.01 10.85 0.26
N LEU A 353 -33.41 10.72 -0.93
CA LEU A 353 -32.66 11.81 -1.57
C LEU A 353 -33.55 12.95 -2.05
N GLU A 354 -34.68 12.63 -2.69
CA GLU A 354 -35.67 13.60 -3.13
C GLU A 354 -36.26 14.39 -1.95
N ALA A 355 -36.40 13.73 -0.80
CA ALA A 355 -36.79 14.34 0.48
C ALA A 355 -35.68 15.18 1.13
N LYS A 356 -34.50 15.28 0.51
CA LYS A 356 -33.34 16.07 0.98
C LYS A 356 -32.88 15.62 2.37
N CYS A 357 -32.87 14.32 2.61
CA CYS A 357 -32.47 13.75 3.89
C CYS A 357 -30.96 13.57 4.07
N VAL A 358 -30.19 13.87 3.03
CA VAL A 358 -28.74 13.88 3.05
C VAL A 358 -28.18 14.82 4.11
N SER A 359 -27.36 14.28 5.02
CA SER A 359 -26.60 15.10 5.96
C SER A 359 -25.10 15.19 5.66
N SER A 360 -24.54 14.24 4.89
CA SER A 360 -23.09 14.15 4.63
C SER A 360 -22.74 13.39 3.34
N TYR A 361 -21.53 13.65 2.85
CA TYR A 361 -20.98 13.17 1.57
C TYR A 361 -19.61 12.51 1.86
N GLU A 362 -19.30 11.40 1.18
CA GLU A 362 -18.03 10.66 1.31
C GLU A 362 -17.46 10.39 -0.09
N VAL A 363 -16.14 10.44 -0.26
CA VAL A 363 -15.45 10.16 -1.52
C VAL A 363 -14.68 8.85 -1.40
N CYS A 364 -15.17 7.84 -2.10
CA CYS A 364 -14.71 6.46 -1.96
C CYS A 364 -13.65 6.14 -3.03
N SER A 365 -12.51 5.56 -2.63
CA SER A 365 -11.43 5.23 -3.57
C SER A 365 -10.96 3.78 -3.56
N VAL A 366 -11.31 2.98 -2.55
CA VAL A 366 -10.87 1.58 -2.41
C VAL A 366 -12.05 0.69 -2.06
N GLN A 367 -12.49 -0.13 -3.02
CA GLN A 367 -13.57 -1.09 -2.82
C GLN A 367 -13.12 -2.24 -1.91
N PRO A 368 -13.76 -2.44 -0.74
CA PRO A 368 -13.43 -3.56 0.14
C PRO A 368 -13.98 -4.87 -0.44
N SER A 369 -13.44 -5.99 0.03
CA SER A 369 -14.00 -7.32 -0.26
C SER A 369 -15.20 -7.62 0.64
N SER A 370 -16.13 -8.44 0.16
CA SER A 370 -17.28 -8.95 0.92
C SER A 370 -17.11 -10.41 1.34
N MET A 371 -17.84 -10.82 2.39
CA MET A 371 -17.97 -12.23 2.81
C MET A 371 -19.32 -12.46 3.51
N CYS A 372 -19.72 -13.73 3.68
CA CYS A 372 -20.98 -14.08 4.33
C CYS A 372 -20.75 -14.38 5.81
N ARG A 373 -21.37 -13.64 6.72
CA ARG A 373 -21.27 -13.89 8.16
C ARG A 373 -22.63 -13.79 8.83
N LYS A 374 -22.94 -14.78 9.66
CA LYS A 374 -24.23 -14.89 10.37
C LYS A 374 -25.45 -14.74 9.43
N GLY A 375 -25.31 -15.22 8.19
CA GLY A 375 -26.37 -15.13 7.18
C GLY A 375 -26.45 -13.80 6.43
N HIS A 376 -25.53 -12.85 6.64
CA HIS A 376 -25.53 -11.55 5.96
C HIS A 376 -24.20 -11.25 5.28
N CYS A 377 -24.27 -10.56 4.14
CA CYS A 377 -23.10 -10.04 3.45
C CYS A 377 -22.53 -8.85 4.20
N VAL A 378 -21.27 -8.97 4.61
CA VAL A 378 -20.54 -7.96 5.37
C VAL A 378 -19.19 -7.68 4.76
N GLU A 379 -18.54 -6.60 5.20
CA GLU A 379 -17.16 -6.32 4.84
C GLU A 379 -16.22 -7.40 5.37
N ARG A 380 -15.37 -7.93 4.48
CA ARG A 380 -14.29 -8.85 4.86
C ARG A 380 -13.14 -8.04 5.47
N PRO A 381 -12.71 -8.36 6.71
CA PRO A 381 -11.56 -7.73 7.34
C PRO A 381 -10.29 -7.84 6.49
N PRO A 382 -9.37 -6.87 6.59
CA PRO A 382 -8.09 -6.95 5.90
C PRO A 382 -7.26 -8.13 6.41
N SER A 383 -6.31 -8.59 5.58
CA SER A 383 -5.42 -9.70 5.95
C SER A 383 -4.67 -9.42 7.26
N GLY A 384 -4.70 -10.39 8.18
CA GLY A 384 -4.12 -10.28 9.52
C GLY A 384 -5.13 -9.94 10.62
N VAL A 385 -6.35 -9.53 10.25
CA VAL A 385 -7.48 -9.37 11.17
C VAL A 385 -8.31 -10.64 11.17
N PRO A 386 -8.79 -11.14 12.32
CA PRO A 386 -9.63 -12.33 12.37
C PRO A 386 -10.91 -12.17 11.53
N GLU A 387 -11.25 -13.18 10.74
CA GLU A 387 -12.43 -13.14 9.85
C GLU A 387 -13.78 -13.10 10.58
N ALA A 388 -13.80 -13.37 11.88
CA ALA A 388 -15.00 -13.26 12.71
C ALA A 388 -15.28 -11.80 13.13
N TRP A 389 -14.32 -10.90 12.96
CA TRP A 389 -14.47 -9.51 13.31
C TRP A 389 -15.36 -8.79 12.30
N VAL A 390 -16.11 -7.82 12.81
CA VAL A 390 -17.03 -7.00 12.02
C VAL A 390 -16.54 -5.56 12.04
N ARG A 391 -16.77 -4.84 10.93
CA ARG A 391 -16.52 -3.40 10.90
C ARG A 391 -17.51 -2.71 11.84
N LYS A 392 -16.98 -1.88 12.72
CA LYS A 392 -17.71 -0.97 13.59
C LYS A 392 -17.40 0.44 13.11
N THR A 393 -18.42 1.29 13.14
CA THR A 393 -18.29 2.69 12.77
C THR A 393 -18.55 3.57 13.98
N PHE A 394 -17.65 4.51 14.22
CA PHE A 394 -17.70 5.40 15.36
C PHE A 394 -17.80 6.85 14.94
N ALA A 395 -18.77 7.56 15.54
CA ALA A 395 -19.02 8.98 15.39
C ALA A 395 -19.03 9.50 13.94
N ARG A 396 -19.20 8.61 12.96
CA ARG A 396 -19.10 8.92 11.52
C ARG A 396 -17.73 9.44 11.08
N GLN A 397 -16.69 9.13 11.84
CA GLN A 397 -15.34 9.62 11.58
C GLN A 397 -14.30 8.51 11.48
N PHE A 398 -14.52 7.42 12.22
CA PHE A 398 -13.59 6.32 12.25
C PHE A 398 -14.32 5.01 12.02
N THR A 399 -13.64 4.09 11.38
CA THR A 399 -14.05 2.69 11.34
C THR A 399 -12.91 1.81 11.80
N PHE A 400 -13.26 0.68 12.40
CA PHE A 400 -12.31 -0.33 12.84
C PHE A 400 -13.00 -1.69 12.79
N PHE A 401 -12.23 -2.76 12.80
CA PHE A 401 -12.73 -4.12 12.95
C PHE A 401 -12.57 -4.55 14.40
N ALA A 402 -13.62 -5.17 14.95
CA ALA A 402 -13.61 -5.70 16.31
C ALA A 402 -14.46 -6.98 16.40
N PRO A 403 -14.28 -7.80 17.44
CA PRO A 403 -15.21 -8.86 17.76
C PRO A 403 -16.67 -8.34 17.81
N PRO A 404 -17.66 -9.15 17.38
CA PRO A 404 -19.04 -8.70 17.28
C PRO A 404 -19.65 -8.30 18.63
N ASP A 405 -19.18 -8.91 19.72
CA ASP A 405 -19.54 -8.67 21.11
C ASP A 405 -18.87 -7.44 21.75
N VAL A 406 -18.04 -6.71 21.00
CA VAL A 406 -17.53 -5.40 21.46
C VAL A 406 -18.62 -4.35 21.27
N ASP A 407 -19.02 -3.74 22.38
CA ASP A 407 -19.94 -2.61 22.41
C ASP A 407 -19.18 -1.30 22.27
N THR A 408 -19.77 -0.36 21.53
CA THR A 408 -19.25 1.00 21.37
C THR A 408 -20.17 1.96 22.09
N THR A 409 -19.64 2.67 23.08
CA THR A 409 -20.36 3.75 23.74
C THR A 409 -19.65 5.08 23.51
N LEU A 410 -20.42 6.11 23.16
CA LEU A 410 -19.94 7.49 23.09
C LEU A 410 -20.38 8.19 24.38
N ARG A 411 -19.41 8.59 25.21
CA ARG A 411 -19.66 9.46 26.36
C ARG A 411 -19.34 10.91 26.00
N ASN A 412 -20.17 11.82 26.49
CA ASN A 412 -20.24 13.25 26.19
C ASN A 412 -20.82 13.54 24.79
N GLY A 413 -22.13 13.86 24.74
CA GLY A 413 -22.94 14.02 23.53
C GLY A 413 -22.57 15.18 22.58
N LEU A 414 -21.38 15.78 22.75
CA LEU A 414 -20.82 16.67 21.74
C LEU A 414 -20.12 15.80 20.71
N GLN A 415 -20.67 15.76 19.49
CA GLN A 415 -20.18 14.96 18.37
C GLN A 415 -18.70 15.18 18.03
N CYS A 416 -18.04 16.23 18.55
CA CYS A 416 -16.59 16.48 18.48
C CYS A 416 -16.17 17.65 19.39
N GLY A 417 -16.08 17.45 20.70
CA GLY A 417 -15.47 18.42 21.62
C GLY A 417 -14.26 17.82 22.34
N PRO A 418 -13.35 18.65 22.89
CA PRO A 418 -12.34 18.16 23.83
C PRO A 418 -13.03 17.34 24.93
N GLY A 419 -12.56 16.10 25.13
CA GLY A 419 -13.21 15.15 26.03
C GLY A 419 -14.34 14.32 25.41
N ALA A 420 -14.41 14.21 24.08
CA ALA A 420 -15.17 13.13 23.45
C ALA A 420 -14.49 11.79 23.79
N ILE A 421 -15.24 10.93 24.50
CA ILE A 421 -14.74 9.66 25.00
C ILE A 421 -15.45 8.54 24.23
N LEU A 422 -14.75 7.88 23.31
CA LEU A 422 -15.19 6.56 22.85
C LEU A 422 -14.78 5.55 23.89
N THR A 423 -15.71 4.72 24.31
CA THR A 423 -15.40 3.55 25.11
C THR A 423 -15.82 2.31 24.34
N LEU A 424 -14.85 1.49 23.96
CA LEU A 424 -15.08 0.11 23.56
C LEU A 424 -15.12 -0.72 24.82
N HIS A 425 -16.21 -1.45 24.99
CA HIS A 425 -16.39 -2.30 26.15
C HIS A 425 -16.63 -3.73 25.70
N ARG A 426 -15.89 -4.64 26.32
CA ARG A 426 -16.14 -6.06 26.36
C ARG A 426 -15.97 -6.48 27.83
N PHE A 427 -16.57 -7.59 28.24
CA PHE A 427 -16.55 -8.03 29.64
C PHE A 427 -15.12 -8.13 30.25
N ASP A 428 -14.10 -8.30 29.41
CA ASP A 428 -12.68 -8.49 29.77
C ASP A 428 -11.78 -7.28 29.43
N PHE A 429 -12.28 -6.25 28.74
CA PHE A 429 -11.53 -5.03 28.47
C PHE A 429 -12.36 -3.77 28.29
N ASN A 430 -11.69 -2.64 28.53
CA ASN A 430 -12.20 -1.32 28.22
C ASN A 430 -11.13 -0.54 27.44
N VAL A 431 -11.42 -0.17 26.19
CA VAL A 431 -10.58 0.75 25.43
C VAL A 431 -11.26 2.11 25.39
N THR A 432 -10.62 3.08 25.99
CA THR A 432 -11.08 4.46 26.01
C THR A 432 -10.25 5.29 25.04
N PHE A 433 -10.89 5.85 24.02
CA PHE A 433 -10.28 6.84 23.14
C PHE A 433 -10.62 8.21 23.70
N LEU A 434 -9.58 8.91 24.14
CA LEU A 434 -9.63 10.28 24.58
C LEU A 434 -9.12 11.12 23.42
N LEU A 435 -10.04 11.82 22.76
CA LEU A 435 -9.68 12.91 21.86
C LEU A 435 -9.36 14.11 22.75
N ASP A 436 -8.07 14.28 23.07
CA ASP A 436 -7.60 15.36 23.93
C ASP A 436 -6.49 16.17 23.25
N GLY A 437 -6.54 17.49 23.42
CA GLY A 437 -5.53 18.42 22.93
C GLY A 437 -4.30 18.50 23.85
N TYR A 438 -4.38 17.97 25.08
CA TYR A 438 -3.25 17.97 25.99
C TYR A 438 -2.29 16.81 25.66
N GLY A 439 -1.13 17.15 25.10
CA GLY A 439 -0.06 16.19 24.85
C GLY A 439 0.37 15.50 26.15
N VAL A 440 0.13 14.20 26.24
CA VAL A 440 0.69 13.39 27.33
C VAL A 440 2.15 13.14 26.95
N ALA A 441 3.09 13.59 27.78
CA ALA A 441 4.50 13.27 27.61
C ALA A 441 4.66 11.75 27.66
N LEU A 442 5.04 11.14 26.51
CA LEU A 442 5.37 9.73 26.43
C LEU A 442 6.79 9.50 26.90
N ASP A 443 7.04 9.72 28.19
CA ASP A 443 8.36 9.45 28.77
C ASP A 443 8.64 7.93 28.74
N GLY A 444 9.82 7.54 28.26
CA GLY A 444 10.26 6.14 28.20
C GLY A 444 10.21 5.50 26.81
N PRO A 445 10.43 4.17 26.72
CA PRO A 445 10.52 3.48 25.44
C PRO A 445 9.15 3.42 24.75
N THR A 446 9.10 3.90 23.51
CA THR A 446 7.92 3.81 22.64
C THR A 446 8.19 2.84 21.48
N THR A 447 7.13 2.22 20.98
CA THR A 447 7.17 1.32 19.83
C THR A 447 6.48 1.99 18.65
N PRO A 448 7.16 2.22 17.51
CA PRO A 448 6.51 2.74 16.31
C PRO A 448 5.53 1.70 15.78
N ILE A 449 4.30 2.12 15.56
CA ILE A 449 3.19 1.31 15.08
C ILE A 449 2.52 1.98 13.88
N ARG A 450 1.57 1.27 13.27
CA ARG A 450 0.70 1.84 12.25
C ARG A 450 -0.75 1.64 12.62
N ILE A 451 -1.52 2.70 12.41
CA ILE A 451 -2.97 2.71 12.53
C ILE A 451 -3.54 3.12 11.18
N GLY A 452 -4.05 2.14 10.44
CA GLY A 452 -4.43 2.32 9.05
C GLY A 452 -3.26 2.84 8.20
N ARG A 453 -3.38 4.09 7.72
CA ARG A 453 -2.33 4.77 6.92
C ARG A 453 -1.37 5.63 7.75
N TYR A 454 -1.67 5.87 9.02
CA TYR A 454 -0.96 6.82 9.87
C TYR A 454 0.16 6.13 10.66
N GLY A 455 1.34 6.76 10.70
CA GLY A 455 2.36 6.48 11.69
C GLY A 455 1.90 6.91 13.09
N ALA A 456 2.14 6.04 14.07
CA ALA A 456 1.88 6.31 15.47
C ALA A 456 2.98 5.68 16.34
N VAL A 457 3.01 6.06 17.61
CA VAL A 457 3.87 5.47 18.63
C VAL A 457 2.99 4.92 19.74
N ALA A 458 3.27 3.69 20.17
CA ALA A 458 2.60 3.05 21.28
C ALA A 458 3.56 2.92 22.47
N LYS A 459 3.06 3.18 23.67
CA LYS A 459 3.74 2.90 24.93
C LYS A 459 2.90 1.89 25.70
N TRP A 460 3.49 0.76 26.05
CA TRP A 460 2.85 -0.22 26.94
C TRP A 460 3.06 0.22 28.39
N MET A 461 2.01 0.07 29.20
CA MET A 461 2.00 0.44 30.61
C MET A 461 1.81 -0.81 31.47
N GLU A 462 2.53 -0.88 32.58
CA GLU A 462 2.48 -1.98 33.54
C GLU A 462 2.42 -1.45 34.98
N GLY A 463 1.74 -2.19 35.87
CA GLY A 463 1.83 -1.97 37.31
C GLY A 463 1.29 -0.63 37.82
N LEU A 464 2.11 0.11 38.59
CA LEU A 464 1.71 1.27 39.39
C LEU A 464 1.13 2.42 38.55
N ASP A 465 1.55 2.55 37.29
CA ASP A 465 1.04 3.54 36.34
C ASP A 465 -0.46 3.35 36.01
N LEU A 466 -0.99 2.15 36.28
CA LEU A 466 -2.41 1.81 36.13
C LEU A 466 -3.19 1.86 37.44
N ALA A 467 -2.57 2.13 38.60
CA ALA A 467 -3.20 1.98 39.91
C ALA A 467 -4.43 2.90 40.13
N MET A 468 -4.59 3.97 39.34
CA MET A 468 -5.80 4.80 39.34
C MET A 468 -6.98 4.21 38.54
N ALA A 469 -6.81 3.04 37.92
CA ALA A 469 -7.77 2.42 37.00
C ALA A 469 -8.68 1.34 37.63
N GLY A 470 -8.36 0.87 38.84
CA GLY A 470 -9.05 -0.21 39.54
C GLY A 470 -8.17 -1.46 39.76
N PRO A 471 -8.54 -2.34 40.72
CA PRO A 471 -7.70 -3.46 41.16
C PRO A 471 -7.51 -4.59 40.14
N ASP A 472 -8.40 -4.69 39.14
CA ASP A 472 -8.43 -5.81 38.19
C ASP A 472 -7.74 -5.52 36.84
N VAL A 473 -7.04 -4.39 36.73
CA VAL A 473 -6.33 -3.99 35.50
C VAL A 473 -4.87 -4.40 35.60
N THR A 474 -4.46 -5.36 34.77
CA THR A 474 -3.09 -5.89 34.78
C THR A 474 -2.19 -5.16 33.78
N ARG A 475 -2.75 -4.65 32.68
CA ARG A 475 -2.03 -3.93 31.62
C ARG A 475 -2.88 -2.86 30.94
N GLY A 476 -2.16 -1.94 30.29
CA GLY A 476 -2.73 -0.96 29.38
C GLY A 476 -1.70 -0.49 28.38
N PHE A 477 -2.13 0.35 27.45
CA PHE A 477 -1.22 1.03 26.53
C PHE A 477 -1.76 2.42 26.20
N ILE A 478 -0.83 3.28 25.79
CA ILE A 478 -1.09 4.59 25.22
C ILE A 478 -0.66 4.57 23.77
N VAL A 479 -1.50 5.10 22.87
CA VAL A 479 -1.09 5.43 21.51
C VAL A 479 -1.13 6.94 21.32
N ALA A 480 -0.06 7.49 20.72
CA ALA A 480 -0.01 8.84 20.18
C ALA A 480 0.33 8.80 18.69
N PHE A 481 -0.26 9.69 17.90
CA PHE A 481 0.00 9.76 16.46
C PHE A 481 1.12 10.74 16.15
N ASP A 482 1.86 10.50 15.06
CA ASP A 482 2.93 11.42 14.63
C ASP A 482 2.33 12.73 14.11
N GLU A 483 2.78 13.85 14.69
CA GLU A 483 2.37 15.23 14.39
C GLU A 483 2.42 15.58 12.90
N LYS A 484 3.31 14.94 12.13
CA LYS A 484 3.50 15.23 10.70
C LYS A 484 2.59 14.41 9.78
N GLU A 485 2.05 13.30 10.26
CA GLU A 485 1.27 12.37 9.43
C GLU A 485 -0.21 12.33 9.79
N ALA A 486 -0.56 12.57 11.05
CA ALA A 486 -1.93 12.57 11.52
C ALA A 486 -2.50 14.00 11.53
N THR A 487 -2.90 14.50 10.36
CA THR A 487 -4.00 15.47 10.35
C THR A 487 -5.22 14.73 10.85
N CYS A 488 -5.47 14.79 12.16
CA CYS A 488 -6.81 14.55 12.68
C CYS A 488 -7.75 15.43 11.84
N PRO A 489 -8.90 14.93 11.35
CA PRO A 489 -9.80 15.75 10.56
C PRO A 489 -10.01 17.07 11.31
N PRO A 490 -9.87 18.24 10.66
CA PRO A 490 -9.91 19.55 11.32
C PRO A 490 -11.22 19.84 12.10
N PHE A 491 -12.19 18.92 12.02
CA PHE A 491 -13.47 18.93 12.72
C PHE A 491 -13.40 18.41 14.17
N CYS A 492 -12.37 17.67 14.58
CA CYS A 492 -12.28 17.13 15.95
C CYS A 492 -11.68 18.10 16.97
N LEU A 493 -11.04 19.18 16.50
CA LEU A 493 -10.44 20.21 17.34
C LEU A 493 -11.14 21.52 16.98
N PRO A 494 -12.36 21.80 17.50
CA PRO A 494 -12.97 23.10 17.32
C PRO A 494 -11.97 24.15 17.80
N GLY A 495 -11.63 25.09 16.92
CA GLY A 495 -10.49 25.98 17.07
C GLY A 495 -10.28 26.45 18.50
N PHE A 496 -9.16 26.02 19.09
CA PHE A 496 -8.50 26.73 20.17
C PHE A 496 -7.95 28.05 19.59
N GLY A 497 -8.84 28.93 19.14
CA GLY A 497 -8.52 30.27 18.65
C GLY A 497 -8.41 31.30 19.77
N GLY A 498 -8.24 30.87 21.02
CA GLY A 498 -8.32 31.74 22.20
C GLY A 498 -7.12 31.71 23.15
N PHE A 499 -6.22 30.73 23.04
CA PHE A 499 -5.01 30.66 23.86
C PHE A 499 -3.83 30.50 22.91
N GLY A 500 -2.93 31.48 22.91
CA GLY A 500 -1.88 31.71 21.91
C GLY A 500 -1.23 30.42 21.39
N SER A 501 -1.56 30.07 20.16
CA SER A 501 -1.08 28.90 19.43
C SER A 501 0.10 29.24 18.50
N ASP A 502 1.04 30.07 18.98
CA ASP A 502 2.25 30.38 18.22
C ASP A 502 3.25 29.21 18.15
N GLU A 503 3.03 28.12 18.90
CA GLU A 503 3.84 26.90 18.80
C GLU A 503 2.98 25.62 18.88
N GLY A 504 2.78 24.95 17.75
CA GLY A 504 2.84 23.48 17.66
C GLY A 504 1.77 22.59 18.30
N ASN A 505 0.71 23.10 18.94
CA ASN A 505 -0.29 22.23 19.57
C ASN A 505 -1.25 21.58 18.55
N VAL A 506 -0.76 20.53 17.89
CA VAL A 506 -1.57 19.59 17.09
C VAL A 506 -2.25 18.63 18.07
N GLY A 507 -3.56 18.44 17.95
CA GLY A 507 -4.29 17.57 18.88
C GLY A 507 -3.90 16.11 18.72
N TYR A 508 -3.79 15.42 19.85
CA TYR A 508 -3.38 14.02 19.92
C TYR A 508 -4.63 13.15 20.04
N LEU A 509 -4.71 12.07 19.25
CA LEU A 509 -5.64 10.99 19.58
C LEU A 509 -4.96 10.12 20.63
N HIS A 510 -5.33 10.32 21.89
CA HIS A 510 -4.83 9.54 23.02
C HIS A 510 -5.73 8.32 23.21
N VAL A 511 -5.20 7.13 22.95
CA VAL A 511 -5.95 5.90 23.19
C VAL A 511 -5.41 5.21 24.42
N THR A 512 -6.25 5.06 25.44
CA THR A 512 -5.93 4.31 26.66
C THR A 512 -6.72 3.01 26.68
N ALA A 513 -6.05 1.87 26.66
CA ALA A 513 -6.69 0.59 26.92
C ALA A 513 -6.42 0.11 28.34
N ARG A 514 -7.41 -0.58 28.91
CA ARG A 514 -7.34 -1.29 30.19
C ARG A 514 -7.84 -2.72 29.96
N CYS A 515 -7.02 -3.69 30.34
CA CYS A 515 -7.29 -5.09 30.06
C CYS A 515 -7.05 -5.96 31.30
N GLN A 516 -7.80 -7.05 31.43
CA GLN A 516 -7.61 -8.02 32.51
C GLN A 516 -6.42 -8.96 32.27
N THR A 517 -6.07 -9.23 31.01
CA THR A 517 -4.98 -10.14 30.63
C THR A 517 -4.17 -9.63 29.44
N ASP A 518 -2.96 -10.17 29.27
CA ASP A 518 -2.07 -9.89 28.13
C ASP A 518 -2.71 -10.19 26.78
N VAL A 519 -3.36 -11.35 26.67
CA VAL A 519 -4.01 -11.80 25.43
C VAL A 519 -5.11 -10.82 25.01
N VAL A 520 -5.88 -10.36 26.00
CA VAL A 520 -6.96 -9.40 25.77
C VAL A 520 -6.40 -8.01 25.40
N CYS A 521 -5.26 -7.62 25.97
CA CYS A 521 -4.61 -6.36 25.62
C CYS A 521 -4.01 -6.35 24.22
N GLU A 522 -3.45 -7.47 23.78
CA GLU A 522 -3.06 -7.68 22.39
C GLU A 522 -4.27 -7.65 21.44
N GLU A 523 -5.42 -8.19 21.86
CA GLU A 523 -6.67 -8.12 21.09
C GLU A 523 -7.17 -6.67 20.95
N ALA A 524 -7.25 -5.94 22.06
CA ALA A 524 -7.59 -4.52 22.08
C ALA A 524 -6.64 -3.68 21.22
N PHE A 525 -5.34 -3.98 21.27
CA PHE A 525 -4.34 -3.31 20.45
C PHE A 525 -4.53 -3.59 18.95
N LYS A 526 -4.88 -4.82 18.57
CA LYS A 526 -5.23 -5.17 17.18
C LYS A 526 -6.45 -4.40 16.67
N ILE A 527 -7.47 -4.18 17.51
CA ILE A 527 -8.63 -3.33 17.14
C ILE A 527 -8.14 -1.95 16.67
N LEU A 528 -7.21 -1.35 17.40
CA LEU A 528 -6.64 -0.05 17.05
C LEU A 528 -5.83 -0.05 15.77
N GLN A 529 -5.09 -1.11 15.50
CA GLN A 529 -4.34 -1.23 14.24
C GLN A 529 -5.26 -1.22 13.02
N THR A 530 -6.54 -1.62 13.20
CA THR A 530 -7.56 -1.56 12.15
C THR A 530 -8.30 -0.23 12.06
N LEU A 531 -8.03 0.71 12.98
CA LEU A 531 -8.66 2.02 12.97
C LEU A 531 -8.25 2.78 11.70
N ALA A 532 -9.26 3.22 10.97
CA ALA A 532 -9.15 3.99 9.74
C ALA A 532 -10.08 5.20 9.81
N PRO A 533 -9.64 6.38 9.36
CA PRO A 533 -10.54 7.51 9.17
C PRO A 533 -11.53 7.15 8.05
N LEU A 534 -12.75 7.65 8.16
CA LEU A 534 -13.71 7.67 7.07
C LEU A 534 -13.32 8.74 6.05
#